data_AF-A0AAV6XL04-F1
#
_entry.id   AF-A0AAV6XL04-F1
#
_cell.length_a   1.000
_cell.length_b   1.000
_cell.length_c   1.000
_cell.angle_alpha   90.00
_cell.angle_beta   90.00
_cell.angle_gamma   90.00
#
_symmetry.space_group_name_H-M   'P 1'
#
loop_
_entity.id
_entity.type
_entity.pdbx_description
1 polymer ?
#
loop_
_entity_poly.entity_id
_entity_poly.type
_entity_poly.pdbx_seq_one_letter_code
_entity_poly.pdbx_strand_id
1 'polypeptide(L)'
;MSSKEPEILISMMGPSSSIPELIKSIRHSFRDCEFDEVQKIITDREKNMKMEIENLVRDRDGVMKEVRLLERSHGLAELENSKLERKCEELEEKITRLVEEDRVSSHREKRAKERCDKVCDENAKMASEKNKIIFELNEKINELNNKSLESERLLGFLNERFRCLDAEAAKMEEVIKDLRHEKLNASRTMDELRVAKLESDKAAESNKKRFEDLAPRIMKVEEALANILNVKVEDIAKIVNDLDNAAAEEEGGNVNFVESKGEKDILGNGDAEENAVVMSPGVRSTCNSSENVPKKGGRNDDAANSVETSPGAQSGSDPPQLENNATDQENGSKELQGSDVHAKATGSDGGVPVKEQLISGQGHCSKMASSYSAARDIIDLCDSDDETNPGGECKKDSLVRLTPKRKRRDYDDIIEPMDQVLELDSDDESCSDSDMDNLVANIRRKKVGRKWMAGDDMLKAFSEDAELCMNAVCALYRQQVFAANSSDLSKSQGFSNVDASSGRALAEYLIDGDPEFKLRKSVLEVEKQRPDVIEQCKRLATNYHEKLFQIYCSGEDPLFCQT
;
A
#
# COMPACT_ATOMS: atom_id res chain seq x y z
N MET A 1 -35.87 73.47 -134.44
CA MET A 1 -34.39 73.49 -134.40
C MET A 1 -33.97 72.95 -133.05
N SER A 2 -33.11 71.93 -133.08
CA SER A 2 -32.79 71.05 -131.97
C SER A 2 -31.78 71.71 -131.03
N SER A 3 -32.22 72.09 -129.83
CA SER A 3 -31.35 72.58 -128.76
C SER A 3 -30.81 71.38 -127.97
N LYS A 4 -29.84 70.68 -128.57
CA LYS A 4 -28.97 69.75 -127.86
C LYS A 4 -27.74 70.51 -127.42
N GLU A 5 -27.78 71.11 -126.23
CA GLU A 5 -26.61 71.56 -125.48
C GLU A 5 -27.10 72.06 -124.11
N PRO A 6 -27.10 71.17 -123.10
CA PRO A 6 -26.10 71.32 -122.05
C PRO A 6 -25.52 69.99 -121.50
N GLU A 7 -25.73 68.84 -122.15
CA GLU A 7 -25.28 67.53 -121.62
C GLU A 7 -23.75 67.27 -121.73
N ILE A 8 -23.01 68.05 -122.53
CA ILE A 8 -21.58 67.79 -122.79
C ILE A 8 -20.68 68.22 -121.61
N LEU A 9 -21.11 69.18 -120.79
CA LEU A 9 -20.27 69.68 -119.68
C LEU A 9 -20.27 68.76 -118.46
N ILE A 10 -21.30 67.94 -118.24
CA ILE A 10 -21.40 67.06 -117.07
C ILE A 10 -20.56 65.78 -117.26
N SER A 11 -20.33 65.34 -118.50
CA SER A 11 -19.56 64.12 -118.82
C SER A 11 -18.04 64.30 -118.67
N MET A 12 -17.52 65.53 -118.75
CA MET A 12 -16.08 65.80 -118.62
C MET A 12 -15.59 65.92 -117.17
N MET A 13 -16.50 65.95 -116.20
CA MET A 13 -16.18 66.07 -114.78
C MET A 13 -16.32 64.72 -114.07
N GLY A 14 -15.28 63.90 -114.17
CA GLY A 14 -15.20 62.67 -113.38
C GLY A 14 -15.20 62.97 -111.88
N PRO A 15 -15.63 62.03 -111.02
CA PRO A 15 -15.66 62.18 -109.55
C PRO A 15 -14.29 62.48 -108.91
N SER A 16 -13.21 62.43 -109.69
CA SER A 16 -11.82 62.72 -109.34
C SER A 16 -11.29 64.05 -109.90
N SER A 17 -12.12 64.87 -110.54
CA SER A 17 -11.71 66.19 -111.04
C SER A 17 -11.35 67.11 -109.88
N SER A 18 -10.19 67.75 -109.94
CA SER A 18 -9.77 68.67 -108.88
C SER A 18 -10.61 69.95 -108.90
N ILE A 19 -10.79 70.59 -107.74
CA ILE A 19 -11.56 71.84 -107.65
C ILE A 19 -10.98 72.96 -108.55
N PRO A 20 -9.66 73.10 -108.73
CA PRO A 20 -9.08 73.98 -109.74
C PRO A 20 -9.51 73.67 -111.18
N GLU A 21 -9.70 72.39 -111.54
CA GLU A 21 -10.19 71.98 -112.86
C GLU A 21 -11.68 72.29 -113.04
N LEU A 22 -12.49 72.11 -111.99
CA LEU A 22 -13.90 72.56 -111.96
C LEU A 22 -14.01 74.07 -112.18
N ILE A 23 -13.25 74.86 -111.40
CA ILE A 23 -13.21 76.33 -111.50
C ILE A 23 -12.80 76.76 -112.92
N LYS A 24 -11.81 76.11 -113.52
CA LYS A 24 -11.36 76.38 -114.89
C LYS A 24 -12.43 76.04 -115.93
N SER A 25 -13.15 74.93 -115.74
CA SER A 25 -14.19 74.47 -116.68
C SER A 25 -15.41 75.39 -116.69
N ILE A 26 -15.82 75.94 -115.54
CA ILE A 26 -16.99 76.80 -115.43
C ILE A 26 -16.72 78.28 -115.74
N ARG A 27 -15.45 78.68 -115.87
CA ARG A 27 -15.06 80.09 -116.07
C ARG A 27 -15.78 80.78 -117.23
N HIS A 28 -15.98 80.08 -118.34
CA HIS A 28 -16.61 80.63 -119.54
C HIS A 28 -18.13 80.78 -119.42
N SER A 29 -18.74 80.26 -118.34
CA SER A 29 -20.19 80.28 -118.10
C SER A 29 -20.66 81.47 -117.26
N PHE A 30 -19.75 82.29 -116.72
CA PHE A 30 -20.05 83.43 -115.85
C PHE A 30 -19.36 84.71 -116.36
N ARG A 31 -19.91 85.89 -116.04
CA ARG A 31 -19.21 87.17 -116.27
C ARG A 31 -18.07 87.33 -115.26
N ASP A 32 -16.99 88.02 -115.62
CA ASP A 32 -15.77 88.12 -114.78
C ASP A 32 -16.07 88.50 -113.32
N CYS A 33 -16.98 89.45 -113.08
CA CYS A 33 -17.36 89.89 -111.73
C CYS A 33 -18.17 88.86 -110.92
N GLU A 34 -18.97 88.01 -111.58
CA GLU A 34 -19.76 86.93 -110.96
C GLU A 34 -18.89 85.68 -110.76
N PHE A 35 -17.92 85.47 -111.66
CA PHE A 35 -16.99 84.36 -111.60
C PHE A 35 -16.09 84.42 -110.37
N ASP A 36 -15.59 85.60 -109.98
CA ASP A 36 -14.76 85.76 -108.78
C ASP A 36 -15.50 85.34 -107.50
N GLU A 37 -16.81 85.64 -107.41
CA GLU A 37 -17.64 85.23 -106.28
C GLU A 37 -17.88 83.71 -106.26
N VAL A 38 -18.19 83.12 -107.41
CA VAL A 38 -18.34 81.65 -107.56
C VAL A 38 -17.02 80.93 -107.24
N GLN A 39 -15.89 81.43 -107.76
CA GLN A 39 -14.57 80.88 -107.47
C GLN A 39 -14.28 80.92 -105.97
N LYS A 40 -14.54 82.05 -105.31
CA LYS A 40 -14.35 82.21 -103.87
C LYS A 40 -15.19 81.21 -103.08
N ILE A 41 -16.48 81.09 -103.38
CA ILE A 41 -17.40 80.15 -102.72
C ILE A 41 -16.90 78.71 -102.86
N ILE A 42 -16.49 78.31 -104.07
CA ILE A 42 -15.98 76.96 -104.34
C ILE A 42 -14.69 76.70 -103.55
N THR A 43 -13.74 77.64 -103.54
CA THR A 43 -12.49 77.49 -102.77
C THR A 43 -12.68 77.51 -101.25
N ASP A 44 -13.60 78.34 -100.73
CA ASP A 44 -13.93 78.37 -99.30
C ASP A 44 -14.58 77.05 -98.87
N ARG A 45 -15.47 76.51 -99.71
CA ARG A 45 -16.08 75.20 -99.48
C ARG A 45 -15.05 74.07 -99.53
N GLU A 46 -14.11 74.09 -100.48
CA GLU A 46 -12.99 73.13 -100.52
C GLU A 46 -12.18 73.16 -99.22
N LYS A 47 -11.77 74.35 -98.80
CA LYS A 47 -10.98 74.56 -97.58
C LYS A 47 -11.75 74.07 -96.35
N ASN A 48 -13.04 74.35 -96.28
CA ASN A 48 -13.89 73.88 -95.19
C ASN A 48 -14.01 72.34 -95.17
N MET A 49 -14.28 71.71 -96.31
CA MET A 49 -14.32 70.24 -96.42
C MET A 49 -12.98 69.60 -96.06
N LYS A 50 -11.86 70.20 -96.49
CA LYS A 50 -10.53 69.70 -96.14
C LYS A 50 -10.28 69.76 -94.63
N MET A 51 -10.65 70.87 -93.99
CA MET A 51 -10.56 71.02 -92.53
C MET A 51 -11.45 70.01 -91.81
N GLU A 52 -12.67 69.77 -92.30
CA GLU A 52 -13.57 68.77 -91.77
C GLU A 52 -13.00 67.36 -91.90
N ILE A 53 -12.43 67.00 -93.05
CA ILE A 53 -11.74 65.72 -93.25
C ILE A 53 -10.55 65.58 -92.30
N GLU A 54 -9.71 66.62 -92.14
CA GLU A 54 -8.61 66.61 -91.19
C GLU A 54 -9.07 66.45 -89.74
N ASN A 55 -10.19 67.10 -89.36
CA ASN A 55 -10.82 66.91 -88.05
C ASN A 55 -11.28 65.47 -87.86
N LEU A 56 -12.02 64.91 -88.83
CA LEU A 56 -12.50 63.52 -88.77
C LEU A 56 -11.36 62.50 -88.71
N VAL A 57 -10.25 62.75 -89.42
CA VAL A 57 -9.05 61.90 -89.34
C VAL A 57 -8.44 61.97 -87.94
N ARG A 58 -8.32 63.17 -87.34
CA ARG A 58 -7.83 63.33 -85.97
C ARG A 58 -8.74 62.62 -84.96
N ASP A 59 -10.05 62.76 -85.09
CA ASP A 59 -11.03 62.12 -84.22
C ASP A 59 -10.97 60.60 -84.35
N ARG A 60 -10.91 60.07 -85.58
CA ARG A 60 -10.71 58.64 -85.86
C ARG A 60 -9.43 58.11 -85.21
N ASP A 61 -8.32 58.82 -85.36
CA ASP A 61 -7.03 58.42 -84.78
C ASP A 61 -7.05 58.52 -83.24
N GLY A 62 -7.79 59.47 -82.68
CA GLY A 62 -8.07 59.58 -81.24
C GLY A 62 -8.84 58.37 -80.71
N VAL A 63 -9.98 58.05 -81.33
CA VAL A 63 -10.80 56.87 -81.00
C VAL A 63 -9.98 55.59 -81.17
N MET A 64 -9.17 55.46 -82.22
CA MET A 64 -8.32 54.29 -82.42
C MET A 64 -7.28 54.12 -81.30
N LYS A 65 -6.71 55.20 -80.78
CA LYS A 65 -5.80 55.15 -79.62
C LYS A 65 -6.54 54.73 -78.36
N GLU A 66 -7.75 55.24 -78.14
CA GLU A 66 -8.59 54.88 -77.00
C GLU A 66 -9.00 53.41 -77.03
N VAL A 67 -9.44 52.90 -78.19
CA VAL A 67 -9.75 51.46 -78.39
C VAL A 67 -8.55 50.59 -78.04
N ARG A 68 -7.35 50.94 -78.50
CA ARG A 68 -6.12 50.18 -78.15
C ARG A 68 -5.81 50.21 -76.66
N LEU A 69 -6.12 51.31 -75.96
CA LEU A 69 -5.96 51.37 -74.51
C LEU A 69 -6.97 50.48 -73.81
N LEU A 70 -8.23 50.49 -74.26
CA LEU A 70 -9.30 49.63 -73.73
C LEU A 70 -9.02 48.14 -73.98
N GLU A 71 -8.51 47.76 -75.14
CA GLU A 71 -8.12 46.37 -75.42
C GLU A 71 -7.02 45.88 -74.47
N ARG A 72 -6.03 46.74 -74.18
CA ARG A 72 -4.97 46.41 -73.22
C ARG A 72 -5.50 46.30 -71.79
N SER A 73 -6.35 47.24 -71.36
CA SER A 73 -6.92 47.17 -70.02
C SER A 73 -7.85 45.97 -69.85
N HIS A 74 -8.62 45.62 -70.90
CA HIS A 74 -9.44 44.41 -70.93
C HIS A 74 -8.59 43.15 -70.79
N GLY A 75 -7.52 43.01 -71.59
CA GLY A 75 -6.64 41.84 -71.51
C GLY A 75 -5.94 41.70 -70.15
N LEU A 76 -5.60 42.80 -69.47
CA LEU A 76 -5.07 42.76 -68.10
C LEU A 76 -6.14 42.31 -67.09
N ALA A 77 -7.38 42.77 -67.23
CA ALA A 77 -8.50 42.35 -66.38
C ALA A 77 -8.85 40.87 -66.57
N GLU A 78 -8.83 40.37 -67.80
CA GLU A 78 -9.01 38.94 -68.10
C GLU A 78 -7.92 38.08 -67.44
N LEU A 79 -6.66 38.51 -67.52
CA LEU A 79 -5.55 37.80 -66.86
C LEU A 79 -5.69 37.78 -65.33
N GLU A 80 -6.15 38.88 -64.74
CA GLU A 80 -6.44 38.94 -63.30
C GLU A 80 -7.60 38.02 -62.92
N ASN A 81 -8.68 38.00 -63.70
CA ASN A 81 -9.81 37.08 -63.50
C ASN A 81 -9.37 35.62 -63.58
N SER A 82 -8.60 35.22 -64.59
CA SER A 82 -8.06 33.85 -64.69
C SER A 82 -7.08 33.50 -63.56
N LYS A 83 -6.47 34.49 -62.91
CA LYS A 83 -5.64 34.26 -61.71
C LYS A 83 -6.50 34.08 -60.46
N LEU A 84 -7.61 34.80 -60.34
CA LEU A 84 -8.56 34.66 -59.24
C LEU A 84 -9.32 33.33 -59.34
N GLU A 85 -9.75 32.94 -60.54
CA GLU A 85 -10.45 31.67 -60.80
C GLU A 85 -9.62 30.46 -60.34
N ARG A 86 -8.35 30.39 -60.73
CA ARG A 86 -7.42 29.34 -60.24
C ARG A 86 -7.25 29.33 -58.72
N LYS A 87 -7.22 30.51 -58.09
CA LYS A 87 -7.15 30.59 -56.62
C LYS A 87 -8.45 30.10 -55.96
N CYS A 88 -9.60 30.34 -56.57
CA CYS A 88 -10.87 29.81 -56.09
C CYS A 88 -10.87 28.28 -56.17
N GLU A 89 -10.45 27.70 -57.30
CA GLU A 89 -10.32 26.23 -57.46
C GLU A 89 -9.36 25.61 -56.42
N GLU A 90 -8.18 26.22 -56.21
CA GLU A 90 -7.22 25.78 -55.20
C GLU A 90 -7.81 25.83 -53.77
N LEU A 91 -8.60 26.86 -53.46
CA LEU A 91 -9.27 27.00 -52.17
C LEU A 91 -10.41 25.98 -52.00
N GLU A 92 -11.18 25.71 -53.05
CA GLU A 92 -12.23 24.69 -53.04
C GLU A 92 -11.64 23.29 -52.79
N GLU A 93 -10.57 22.93 -53.49
CA GLU A 93 -9.86 21.65 -53.26
C GLU A 93 -9.35 21.56 -51.82
N LYS A 94 -8.80 22.67 -51.28
CA LYS A 94 -8.35 22.72 -49.89
C LYS A 94 -9.50 22.54 -48.90
N ILE A 95 -10.66 23.14 -49.16
CA ILE A 95 -11.86 22.96 -48.34
C ILE A 95 -12.31 21.50 -48.37
N THR A 96 -12.38 20.87 -49.55
CA THR A 96 -12.76 19.46 -49.67
C THR A 96 -11.82 18.54 -48.90
N ARG A 97 -10.49 18.76 -48.99
CA ARG A 97 -9.51 17.99 -48.21
C ARG A 97 -9.69 18.15 -46.71
N LEU A 98 -9.89 19.38 -46.23
CA LEU A 98 -10.07 19.65 -44.81
C LEU A 98 -11.37 19.02 -44.27
N VAL A 99 -12.44 19.03 -45.05
CA VAL A 99 -13.71 18.37 -44.68
C VAL A 99 -13.54 16.87 -44.56
N GLU A 100 -12.82 16.23 -45.49
CA GLU A 100 -12.57 14.78 -45.41
C GLU A 100 -11.62 14.42 -44.25
N GLU A 101 -10.60 15.26 -43.99
CA GLU A 101 -9.71 15.08 -42.85
C GLU A 101 -10.46 15.18 -41.51
N ASP A 102 -11.35 16.17 -41.36
CA ASP A 102 -12.23 16.31 -40.20
C ASP A 102 -13.15 15.09 -40.03
N ARG A 103 -13.73 14.59 -41.14
CA ARG A 103 -14.56 13.37 -41.13
C ARG A 103 -13.79 12.14 -40.65
N VAL A 104 -12.57 11.93 -41.16
CA VAL A 104 -11.71 10.82 -40.74
C VAL A 104 -11.28 10.97 -39.28
N SER A 105 -10.91 12.19 -38.86
CA SER A 105 -10.56 12.51 -37.48
C SER A 105 -11.72 12.19 -36.52
N SER A 106 -12.94 12.65 -36.84
CA SER A 106 -14.15 12.37 -36.06
C SER A 106 -14.44 10.87 -35.94
N HIS A 107 -14.24 10.09 -37.02
CA HIS A 107 -14.38 8.63 -36.94
C HIS A 107 -13.32 7.97 -36.07
N ARG A 108 -12.07 8.44 -36.10
CA ARG A 108 -11.00 7.95 -35.23
C ARG A 108 -11.30 8.26 -33.76
N GLU A 109 -11.80 9.46 -33.46
CA GLU A 109 -12.23 9.87 -32.13
C GLU A 109 -13.36 8.98 -31.60
N LYS A 110 -14.39 8.71 -32.41
CA LYS A 110 -15.50 7.80 -32.03
C LYS A 110 -15.00 6.40 -31.68
N ARG A 111 -14.14 5.80 -32.51
CA ARG A 111 -13.55 4.48 -32.21
C ARG A 111 -12.65 4.51 -30.96
N ALA A 112 -11.92 5.59 -30.74
CA ALA A 112 -11.13 5.76 -29.53
C ALA A 112 -12.03 5.80 -28.28
N LYS A 113 -13.14 6.55 -28.35
CA LYS A 113 -14.14 6.61 -27.28
C LYS A 113 -14.78 5.25 -27.01
N GLU A 114 -15.21 4.53 -28.04
CA GLU A 114 -15.78 3.17 -27.90
C GLU A 114 -14.80 2.19 -27.23
N ARG A 115 -13.50 2.27 -27.56
CA ARG A 115 -12.47 1.47 -26.89
C ARG A 115 -12.30 1.86 -25.43
N CYS A 116 -12.31 3.16 -25.11
CA CYS A 116 -12.24 3.63 -23.72
C CYS A 116 -13.46 3.16 -22.92
N ASP A 117 -14.67 3.28 -23.46
CA ASP A 117 -15.91 2.84 -22.80
C ASP A 117 -15.87 1.32 -22.52
N LYS A 118 -15.41 0.51 -23.49
CA LYS A 118 -15.23 -0.94 -23.31
C LYS A 118 -14.24 -1.28 -22.19
N VAL A 119 -13.10 -0.59 -22.12
CA VAL A 119 -12.10 -0.78 -21.06
C VAL A 119 -12.65 -0.37 -19.69
N CYS A 120 -13.44 0.71 -19.63
CA CYS A 120 -14.12 1.13 -18.40
C CYS A 120 -15.11 0.05 -17.90
N ASP A 121 -15.90 -0.53 -18.80
CA ASP A 121 -16.84 -1.60 -18.45
C ASP A 121 -16.13 -2.88 -17.96
N GLU A 122 -15.05 -3.29 -18.62
CA GLU A 122 -14.22 -4.42 -18.20
C GLU A 122 -13.59 -4.17 -16.82
N ASN A 123 -13.09 -2.96 -16.58
CA ASN A 123 -12.55 -2.55 -15.28
C ASN A 123 -13.62 -2.56 -14.18
N ALA A 124 -14.84 -2.09 -14.48
CA ALA A 124 -15.96 -2.13 -13.54
C ALA A 124 -16.34 -3.58 -13.19
N LYS A 125 -16.38 -4.47 -14.19
CA LYS A 125 -16.63 -5.91 -13.96
C LYS A 125 -15.54 -6.53 -13.07
N MET A 126 -14.26 -6.32 -13.39
CA MET A 126 -13.15 -6.81 -12.57
C MET A 126 -13.19 -6.26 -11.14
N ALA A 127 -13.56 -4.99 -10.96
CA ALA A 127 -13.71 -4.40 -9.64
C ALA A 127 -14.82 -5.09 -8.83
N SER A 128 -15.96 -5.38 -9.47
CA SER A 128 -17.06 -6.12 -8.83
C SER A 128 -16.67 -7.54 -8.41
N GLU A 129 -15.90 -8.25 -9.24
CA GLU A 129 -15.40 -9.59 -8.94
C GLU A 129 -14.37 -9.57 -7.80
N LYS A 130 -13.45 -8.58 -7.79
CA LYS A 130 -12.51 -8.37 -6.67
C LYS A 130 -13.23 -8.10 -5.37
N ASN A 131 -14.24 -7.24 -5.37
CA ASN A 131 -15.03 -6.93 -4.18
C ASN A 131 -15.79 -8.17 -3.67
N LYS A 132 -16.29 -9.02 -4.56
CA LYS A 132 -16.90 -10.30 -4.18
C LYS A 132 -15.90 -11.23 -3.46
N ILE A 133 -14.69 -11.37 -4.00
CA ILE A 133 -13.63 -12.19 -3.37
C ILE A 133 -13.24 -11.62 -2.00
N ILE A 134 -13.09 -10.30 -1.89
CA ILE A 134 -12.79 -9.62 -0.62
C ILE A 134 -13.88 -9.92 0.41
N PHE A 135 -15.15 -9.85 0.02
CA PHE A 135 -16.28 -10.17 0.89
C PHE A 135 -16.23 -11.63 1.38
N GLU A 136 -16.02 -12.60 0.48
CA GLU A 136 -15.89 -14.03 0.83
C GLU A 136 -14.70 -14.31 1.76
N LEU A 137 -13.57 -13.61 1.57
CA LEU A 137 -12.41 -13.72 2.45
C LEU A 137 -12.69 -13.13 3.84
N ASN A 138 -13.36 -11.99 3.92
CA ASN A 138 -13.74 -11.38 5.19
C ASN A 138 -14.70 -12.27 5.99
N GLU A 139 -15.64 -12.94 5.32
CA GLU A 139 -16.54 -13.91 5.96
C GLU A 139 -15.75 -15.08 6.58
N LYS A 140 -14.78 -15.64 5.85
CA LYS A 140 -13.91 -16.72 6.35
C LYS A 140 -13.01 -16.26 7.52
N ILE A 141 -12.47 -15.04 7.46
CA ILE A 141 -11.69 -14.47 8.55
C ILE A 141 -12.54 -14.37 9.82
N ASN A 142 -13.79 -13.90 9.70
CA ASN A 142 -14.70 -13.82 10.84
C ASN A 142 -15.06 -15.20 11.40
N GLU A 143 -15.28 -16.20 10.53
CA GLU A 143 -15.53 -17.57 10.95
C GLU A 143 -14.34 -18.16 11.72
N LEU A 144 -13.12 -17.97 11.22
CA LEU A 144 -11.88 -18.43 11.87
C LEU A 144 -11.64 -17.72 13.21
N ASN A 145 -11.88 -16.41 13.30
CA ASN A 145 -11.76 -15.66 14.54
C ASN A 145 -12.74 -16.18 15.60
N ASN A 146 -13.98 -16.49 15.21
CA ASN A 146 -14.95 -17.07 16.14
C ASN A 146 -14.52 -18.45 16.66
N LYS A 147 -14.00 -19.31 15.76
CA LYS A 147 -13.44 -20.63 16.14
C LYS A 147 -12.23 -20.50 17.05
N SER A 148 -11.36 -19.50 16.81
CA SER A 148 -10.22 -19.19 17.66
C SER A 148 -10.65 -18.74 19.05
N LEU A 149 -11.68 -17.91 19.15
CA LEU A 149 -12.21 -17.47 20.44
C LEU A 149 -12.83 -18.65 21.22
N GLU A 150 -13.48 -19.59 20.53
CA GLU A 150 -14.01 -20.80 21.14
C GLU A 150 -12.90 -21.73 21.66
N SER A 151 -11.82 -21.91 20.90
CA SER A 151 -10.68 -22.70 21.34
C SER A 151 -9.95 -22.06 22.53
N GLU A 152 -9.79 -20.74 22.55
CA GLU A 152 -9.24 -20.00 23.70
C GLU A 152 -10.08 -20.18 24.96
N ARG A 153 -11.41 -20.14 24.86
CA ARG A 153 -12.32 -20.40 25.99
C ARG A 153 -12.15 -21.82 26.54
N LEU A 154 -12.04 -22.82 25.66
CA LEU A 154 -11.83 -24.20 26.07
C LEU A 154 -10.46 -24.39 26.74
N LEU A 155 -9.42 -23.75 26.21
CA LEU A 155 -8.09 -23.75 26.81
C LEU A 155 -8.11 -23.12 28.21
N GLY A 156 -8.84 -22.02 28.39
CA GLY A 156 -9.06 -21.39 29.70
C GLY A 156 -9.70 -22.35 30.70
N PHE A 157 -10.73 -23.10 30.29
CA PHE A 157 -11.37 -24.11 31.13
C PHE A 157 -10.41 -25.25 31.50
N LEU A 158 -9.62 -25.76 30.55
CA LEU A 158 -8.65 -26.83 30.81
C LEU A 158 -7.56 -26.37 31.78
N ASN A 159 -7.03 -25.15 31.60
CA ASN A 159 -6.03 -24.58 32.51
C ASN A 159 -6.57 -24.45 33.94
N GLU A 160 -7.82 -23.99 34.09
CA GLU A 160 -8.47 -23.92 35.41
C GLU A 160 -8.61 -25.29 36.07
N ARG A 161 -8.97 -26.32 35.28
CA ARG A 161 -9.05 -27.70 35.76
C ARG A 161 -7.68 -28.24 36.16
N PHE A 162 -6.62 -27.98 35.39
CA PHE A 162 -5.26 -28.38 35.76
C PHE A 162 -4.83 -27.73 37.07
N ARG A 163 -5.09 -26.42 37.23
CA ARG A 163 -4.82 -25.71 38.49
C ARG A 163 -5.54 -26.35 39.69
N CYS A 164 -6.80 -26.76 39.53
CA CYS A 164 -7.53 -27.49 40.57
C CYS A 164 -6.87 -28.82 40.93
N LEU A 165 -6.44 -29.60 39.92
CA LEU A 165 -5.75 -30.88 40.13
C LEU A 165 -4.39 -30.71 40.79
N ASP A 166 -3.62 -29.68 40.42
CA ASP A 166 -2.34 -29.37 41.05
C ASP A 166 -2.52 -29.01 42.53
N ALA A 167 -3.57 -28.22 42.85
CA ALA A 167 -3.92 -27.90 44.23
C ALA A 167 -4.36 -29.13 45.03
N GLU A 168 -5.07 -30.07 44.41
CA GLU A 168 -5.45 -31.34 45.03
C GLU A 168 -4.22 -32.25 45.25
N ALA A 169 -3.32 -32.32 44.28
CA ALA A 169 -2.06 -33.04 44.38
C ALA A 169 -1.20 -32.51 45.52
N ALA A 170 -1.09 -31.19 45.68
CA ALA A 170 -0.37 -30.57 46.79
C ALA A 170 -0.98 -30.93 48.15
N LYS A 171 -2.31 -30.98 48.28
CA LYS A 171 -2.99 -31.43 49.51
C LYS A 171 -2.70 -32.90 49.81
N MET A 172 -2.75 -33.76 48.79
CA MET A 172 -2.42 -35.18 48.95
C MET A 172 -0.95 -35.39 49.35
N GLU A 173 -0.04 -34.59 48.81
CA GLU A 173 1.37 -34.64 49.19
C GLU A 173 1.57 -34.30 50.68
N GLU A 174 0.85 -33.31 51.20
CA GLU A 174 0.91 -32.95 52.62
C GLU A 174 0.38 -34.07 53.52
N VAL A 175 -0.77 -34.68 53.16
CA VAL A 175 -1.30 -35.84 53.88
C VAL A 175 -0.30 -37.01 53.89
N ILE A 176 0.40 -37.24 52.77
CA ILE A 176 1.45 -38.27 52.70
C ILE A 176 2.61 -37.94 53.65
N LYS A 177 3.02 -36.66 53.77
CA LYS A 177 4.06 -36.25 54.73
C LYS A 177 3.60 -36.48 56.17
N ASP A 178 2.38 -36.11 56.52
CA ASP A 178 1.82 -36.31 57.86
C ASP A 178 1.77 -37.79 58.23
N LEU A 179 1.24 -38.64 57.33
CA LEU A 179 1.20 -40.10 57.54
C LEU A 179 2.59 -40.71 57.69
N ARG A 180 3.60 -40.19 56.96
CA ARG A 180 5.00 -40.63 57.14
C ARG A 180 5.53 -40.25 58.50
N HIS A 181 5.20 -39.05 58.99
CA HIS A 181 5.60 -38.59 60.32
C HIS A 181 4.94 -39.44 61.43
N GLU A 182 3.64 -39.69 61.32
CA GLU A 182 2.89 -40.54 62.25
C GLU A 182 3.43 -41.97 62.28
N LYS A 183 3.70 -42.57 61.10
CA LYS A 183 4.33 -43.89 60.99
C LYS A 183 5.69 -43.94 61.69
N LEU A 184 6.51 -42.89 61.56
CA LEU A 184 7.81 -42.81 62.20
C LEU A 184 7.69 -42.70 63.72
N ASN A 185 6.74 -41.91 64.23
CA ASN A 185 6.45 -41.81 65.65
C ASN A 185 5.92 -43.15 66.21
N ALA A 186 5.00 -43.82 65.51
CA ALA A 186 4.51 -45.15 65.89
C ALA A 186 5.63 -46.21 65.90
N SER A 187 6.58 -46.12 64.97
CA SER A 187 7.77 -47.00 65.00
C SER A 187 8.61 -46.74 66.25
N ARG A 188 8.85 -45.46 66.59
CA ARG A 188 9.60 -45.08 67.79
C ARG A 188 8.94 -45.60 69.08
N THR A 189 7.62 -45.42 69.23
CA THR A 189 6.89 -45.91 70.41
C THR A 189 6.90 -47.44 70.50
N MET A 190 6.80 -48.15 69.38
CA MET A 190 6.96 -49.61 69.38
C MET A 190 8.36 -50.04 69.84
N ASP A 191 9.41 -49.34 69.44
CA ASP A 191 10.78 -49.65 69.86
C ASP A 191 10.98 -49.37 71.36
N GLU A 192 10.44 -48.26 71.87
CA GLU A 192 10.40 -47.96 73.31
C GLU A 192 9.68 -49.06 74.10
N LEU A 193 8.51 -49.51 73.63
CA LEU A 193 7.76 -50.61 74.25
C LEU A 193 8.52 -51.94 74.22
N ARG A 194 9.26 -52.23 73.15
CA ARG A 194 10.12 -53.43 73.07
C ARG A 194 11.24 -53.39 74.09
N VAL A 195 11.87 -52.23 74.28
CA VAL A 195 12.91 -52.03 75.31
C VAL A 195 12.31 -52.20 76.71
N ALA A 196 11.20 -51.52 76.99
CA ALA A 196 10.51 -51.64 78.28
C ALA A 196 10.09 -53.09 78.60
N LYS A 197 9.61 -53.83 77.58
CA LYS A 197 9.31 -55.25 77.71
C LYS A 197 10.56 -56.07 78.05
N LEU A 198 11.67 -55.84 77.36
CA LEU A 198 12.93 -56.55 77.62
C LEU A 198 13.45 -56.28 79.05
N GLU A 199 13.34 -55.05 79.53
CA GLU A 199 13.68 -54.68 80.90
C GLU A 199 12.77 -55.34 81.92
N SER A 200 11.46 -55.38 81.64
CA SER A 200 10.46 -56.07 82.47
C SER A 200 10.73 -57.59 82.53
N ASP A 201 10.99 -58.23 81.39
CA ASP A 201 11.34 -59.65 81.29
C ASP A 201 12.63 -59.95 82.08
N LYS A 202 13.64 -59.06 81.99
CA LYS A 202 14.88 -59.16 82.77
C LYS A 202 14.64 -59.01 84.28
N ALA A 203 13.77 -58.09 84.69
CA ALA A 203 13.38 -57.91 86.09
C ALA A 203 12.59 -59.12 86.62
N ALA A 204 11.68 -59.66 85.82
CA ALA A 204 10.92 -60.87 86.14
C ALA A 204 11.86 -62.08 86.30
N GLU A 205 12.83 -62.26 85.41
CA GLU A 205 13.84 -63.32 85.51
C GLU A 205 14.74 -63.15 86.75
N SER A 206 15.11 -61.91 87.08
CA SER A 206 15.84 -61.61 88.33
C SER A 206 15.01 -61.95 89.57
N ASN A 207 13.71 -61.64 89.57
CA ASN A 207 12.81 -61.99 90.67
C ASN A 207 12.61 -63.50 90.78
N LYS A 208 12.44 -64.20 89.65
CA LYS A 208 12.36 -65.65 89.58
C LYS A 208 13.58 -66.31 90.23
N LYS A 209 14.79 -65.86 89.90
CA LYS A 209 16.03 -66.34 90.56
C LYS A 209 16.04 -66.08 92.06
N ARG A 210 15.58 -64.90 92.51
CA ARG A 210 15.47 -64.61 93.96
C ARG A 210 14.49 -65.54 94.67
N PHE A 211 13.38 -65.91 94.02
CA PHE A 211 12.44 -66.90 94.54
C PHE A 211 13.04 -68.31 94.58
N GLU A 212 13.74 -68.73 93.52
CA GLU A 212 14.48 -70.00 93.49
C GLU A 212 15.54 -70.07 94.60
N ASP A 213 16.23 -68.96 94.91
CA ASP A 213 17.18 -68.86 96.03
C ASP A 213 16.51 -68.84 97.41
N LEU A 214 15.30 -68.28 97.51
CA LEU A 214 14.52 -68.25 98.76
C LEU A 214 13.92 -69.61 99.10
N ALA A 215 13.49 -70.38 98.10
CA ALA A 215 12.87 -71.69 98.26
C ALA A 215 13.66 -72.62 99.22
N PRO A 216 14.99 -72.85 99.06
CA PRO A 216 15.74 -73.68 99.99
C PRO A 216 15.92 -73.05 101.38
N ARG A 217 15.88 -71.71 101.50
CA ARG A 217 15.93 -71.03 102.80
C ARG A 217 14.63 -71.22 103.57
N ILE A 218 13.49 -71.12 102.89
CA ILE A 218 12.17 -71.40 103.45
C ILE A 218 12.12 -72.86 103.91
N MET A 219 12.51 -73.82 103.06
CA MET A 219 12.56 -75.24 103.45
C MET A 219 13.42 -75.47 104.71
N LYS A 220 14.57 -74.81 104.84
CA LYS A 220 15.41 -74.90 106.06
C LYS A 220 14.73 -74.33 107.30
N VAL A 221 13.98 -73.23 107.16
CA VAL A 221 13.22 -72.63 108.25
C VAL A 221 12.03 -73.52 108.61
N GLU A 222 11.32 -74.08 107.64
CA GLU A 222 10.25 -75.07 107.83
C GLU A 222 10.79 -76.31 108.57
N GLU A 223 11.94 -76.84 108.15
CA GLU A 223 12.63 -77.96 108.81
C GLU A 223 13.05 -77.60 110.25
N ALA A 224 13.59 -76.40 110.47
CA ALA A 224 13.95 -75.92 111.79
C ALA A 224 12.71 -75.74 112.70
N LEU A 225 11.60 -75.22 112.17
CA LEU A 225 10.34 -75.08 112.91
C LEU A 225 9.72 -76.45 113.24
N ALA A 226 9.73 -77.41 112.31
CA ALA A 226 9.29 -78.78 112.56
C ALA A 226 10.11 -79.43 113.70
N ASN A 227 11.43 -79.21 113.72
CA ASN A 227 12.30 -79.69 114.78
C ASN A 227 12.02 -79.02 116.15
N ILE A 228 11.70 -77.72 116.18
CA ILE A 228 11.39 -76.99 117.43
C ILE A 228 10.02 -77.38 118.00
N LEU A 229 9.03 -77.57 117.14
CA LEU A 229 7.66 -77.86 117.57
C LEU A 229 7.46 -79.32 117.97
N ASN A 230 8.42 -80.22 117.67
CA ASN A 230 8.33 -81.66 117.96
C ASN A 230 7.03 -82.29 117.40
N VAL A 231 6.53 -81.70 116.31
CA VAL A 231 5.37 -82.11 115.53
C VAL A 231 5.91 -82.66 114.22
N LYS A 232 5.49 -83.88 113.85
CA LYS A 232 5.94 -84.51 112.61
C LYS A 232 5.48 -83.69 111.41
N VAL A 233 6.30 -83.59 110.36
CA VAL A 233 6.02 -82.79 109.15
C VAL A 233 4.68 -83.20 108.51
N GLU A 234 4.27 -84.46 108.69
CA GLU A 234 2.98 -84.99 108.24
C GLU A 234 1.74 -84.36 108.94
N ASP A 235 1.89 -83.81 110.15
CA ASP A 235 0.79 -83.18 110.89
C ASP A 235 0.63 -81.67 110.53
N ILE A 236 1.70 -81.00 110.12
CA ILE A 236 1.67 -79.60 109.67
C ILE A 236 1.02 -79.49 108.28
N ALA A 237 1.30 -80.44 107.39
CA ALA A 237 0.62 -80.56 106.10
C ALA A 237 -0.89 -80.79 106.24
N LYS A 238 -1.33 -81.36 107.36
CA LYS A 238 -2.75 -81.56 107.68
C LYS A 238 -3.42 -80.26 108.13
N ILE A 239 -2.74 -79.43 108.94
CA ILE A 239 -3.23 -78.11 109.36
C ILE A 239 -3.30 -77.14 108.18
N VAL A 240 -2.33 -77.18 107.26
CA VAL A 240 -2.36 -76.34 106.04
C VAL A 240 -3.50 -76.76 105.11
N ASN A 241 -3.73 -78.06 104.92
CA ASN A 241 -4.91 -78.53 104.18
C ASN A 241 -6.23 -78.19 104.88
N ASP A 242 -6.28 -78.22 106.22
CA ASP A 242 -7.47 -77.82 106.98
C ASP A 242 -7.72 -76.30 106.90
N LEU A 243 -6.68 -75.48 106.72
CA LEU A 243 -6.78 -74.03 106.44
C LEU A 243 -7.16 -73.70 104.99
N ASP A 244 -6.61 -74.40 104.00
CA ASP A 244 -6.99 -74.25 102.59
C ASP A 244 -8.45 -74.69 102.37
N ASN A 245 -8.92 -75.70 103.12
CA ASN A 245 -10.32 -76.12 103.13
C ASN A 245 -11.24 -75.13 103.89
N ALA A 246 -10.73 -74.38 104.88
CA ALA A 246 -11.49 -73.33 105.57
C ALA A 246 -11.57 -72.02 104.77
N ALA A 247 -10.55 -71.72 103.94
CA ALA A 247 -10.57 -70.57 103.02
C ALA A 247 -11.48 -70.79 101.80
N ALA A 248 -11.90 -72.03 101.52
CA ALA A 248 -12.79 -72.35 100.41
C ALA A 248 -14.29 -72.11 100.70
N GLU A 249 -14.70 -71.77 101.93
CA GLU A 249 -16.11 -71.53 102.28
C GLU A 249 -16.52 -70.05 102.45
N GLU A 250 -15.61 -69.08 102.32
CA GLU A 250 -15.97 -67.65 102.30
C GLU A 250 -15.28 -66.88 101.15
N GLU A 251 -15.70 -67.11 99.91
CA GLU A 251 -15.60 -66.06 98.87
C GLU A 251 -16.60 -66.31 97.71
N GLY A 252 -17.87 -66.47 98.08
CA GLY A 252 -18.99 -66.14 97.21
C GLY A 252 -19.16 -64.62 97.07
N GLY A 253 -18.08 -63.93 96.69
CA GLY A 253 -18.04 -62.48 96.47
C GLY A 253 -18.11 -62.20 94.98
N ASN A 254 -19.32 -62.09 94.45
CA ASN A 254 -19.61 -61.53 93.14
C ASN A 254 -19.15 -60.06 93.09
N VAL A 255 -17.86 -59.82 92.85
CA VAL A 255 -17.36 -58.49 92.51
C VAL A 255 -17.61 -58.33 91.02
N ASN A 256 -18.79 -57.79 90.69
CA ASN A 256 -19.02 -57.14 89.41
C ASN A 256 -17.83 -56.23 89.13
N PHE A 257 -17.01 -56.60 88.15
CA PHE A 257 -16.04 -55.71 87.56
C PHE A 257 -16.86 -54.64 86.81
N VAL A 258 -17.22 -53.58 87.54
CA VAL A 258 -17.74 -52.36 86.96
C VAL A 258 -16.71 -51.89 85.97
N GLU A 259 -17.07 -51.93 84.68
CA GLU A 259 -16.37 -51.20 83.62
C GLU A 259 -16.16 -49.77 84.12
N SER A 260 -14.93 -49.53 84.58
CA SER A 260 -14.46 -48.22 84.94
C SER A 260 -14.28 -47.51 83.62
N LYS A 261 -15.35 -46.88 83.16
CA LYS A 261 -15.36 -45.92 82.06
C LYS A 261 -14.29 -44.89 82.42
N GLY A 262 -13.13 -45.02 81.79
CA GLY A 262 -11.98 -44.18 82.00
C GLY A 262 -12.35 -42.73 81.67
N GLU A 263 -12.66 -42.01 82.73
CA GLU A 263 -12.66 -40.57 82.87
C GLU A 263 -11.24 -40.09 82.58
N LYS A 264 -10.99 -39.65 81.34
CA LYS A 264 -9.85 -38.80 81.00
C LYS A 264 -10.36 -37.38 80.92
N ASP A 265 -10.30 -36.73 82.06
CA ASP A 265 -10.46 -35.31 82.20
C ASP A 265 -9.11 -34.59 82.10
N ILE A 266 -9.18 -33.44 81.42
CA ILE A 266 -8.38 -32.21 81.51
C ILE A 266 -7.13 -31.99 80.63
N LEU A 267 -7.23 -30.84 79.92
CA LEU A 267 -6.23 -29.85 79.44
C LEU A 267 -6.08 -29.84 77.92
N GLY A 268 -6.38 -28.78 77.15
CA GLY A 268 -6.77 -27.39 77.41
C GLY A 268 -6.47 -26.54 76.16
N ASN A 269 -7.20 -25.43 75.99
CA ASN A 269 -7.04 -24.31 75.02
C ASN A 269 -7.42 -24.60 73.55
N GLY A 270 -8.17 -23.77 72.82
CA GLY A 270 -8.74 -22.46 73.08
C GLY A 270 -9.60 -21.99 71.89
N ASP A 271 -10.51 -21.07 72.19
CA ASP A 271 -11.11 -20.03 71.35
C ASP A 271 -11.78 -20.40 70.02
N ALA A 272 -13.11 -20.49 70.08
CA ALA A 272 -13.98 -20.17 68.95
C ALA A 272 -15.06 -19.19 69.43
N GLU A 273 -14.80 -17.89 69.25
CA GLU A 273 -15.81 -16.85 69.38
C GLU A 273 -16.85 -16.96 68.26
N GLU A 274 -18.10 -16.91 68.70
CA GLU A 274 -19.27 -16.66 67.90
C GLU A 274 -19.18 -15.29 67.22
N ASN A 275 -19.40 -15.26 65.90
CA ASN A 275 -20.10 -14.13 65.30
C ASN A 275 -21.19 -14.66 64.38
N ALA A 276 -22.42 -14.57 64.90
CA ALA A 276 -23.64 -14.74 64.17
C ALA A 276 -23.80 -13.63 63.12
N VAL A 277 -23.90 -14.00 61.84
CA VAL A 277 -24.59 -13.19 60.84
C VAL A 277 -25.50 -14.08 60.01
N VAL A 278 -26.78 -13.93 60.33
CA VAL A 278 -27.97 -14.14 59.51
C VAL A 278 -27.71 -14.05 58.00
N MET A 279 -28.06 -15.09 57.24
CA MET A 279 -28.74 -14.96 55.94
C MET A 279 -29.58 -16.22 55.62
N SER A 280 -30.78 -15.95 55.14
CA SER A 280 -31.97 -16.79 54.93
C SER A 280 -31.83 -17.98 53.96
N PRO A 281 -32.77 -18.94 53.97
CA PRO A 281 -32.82 -20.03 53.00
C PRO A 281 -33.44 -19.57 51.67
N GLY A 282 -32.60 -19.40 50.65
CA GLY A 282 -32.98 -19.11 49.27
C GLY A 282 -33.12 -20.38 48.43
N VAL A 283 -34.33 -20.59 47.92
CA VAL A 283 -34.82 -21.74 47.15
C VAL A 283 -34.00 -21.99 45.86
N ARG A 284 -33.68 -23.26 45.61
CA ARG A 284 -33.16 -23.77 44.33
C ARG A 284 -34.15 -23.49 43.19
N SER A 285 -33.74 -22.69 42.22
CA SER A 285 -34.42 -22.53 40.94
C SER A 285 -33.90 -23.58 39.95
N THR A 286 -34.77 -24.50 39.57
CA THR A 286 -34.63 -25.35 38.39
C THR A 286 -35.15 -24.57 37.17
N CYS A 287 -34.34 -24.42 36.13
CA CYS A 287 -34.85 -24.08 34.80
C CYS A 287 -34.46 -25.16 33.81
N ASN A 288 -35.46 -25.98 33.52
CA ASN A 288 -35.57 -26.82 32.35
C ASN A 288 -35.60 -25.98 31.06
N SER A 289 -35.13 -26.65 30.02
CA SER A 289 -35.42 -26.45 28.60
C SER A 289 -36.85 -25.99 28.29
N SER A 290 -36.99 -25.04 27.36
CA SER A 290 -38.11 -25.02 26.42
C SER A 290 -37.70 -24.31 25.14
N GLU A 291 -37.85 -25.06 24.06
CA GLU A 291 -37.76 -24.66 22.66
C GLU A 291 -38.79 -23.59 22.34
N ASN A 292 -38.43 -22.63 21.49
CA ASN A 292 -39.39 -22.06 20.56
C ASN A 292 -38.72 -21.68 19.24
N VAL A 293 -39.35 -22.22 18.21
CA VAL A 293 -39.11 -22.14 16.78
C VAL A 293 -39.34 -20.72 16.23
N PRO A 294 -38.68 -20.32 15.13
CA PRO A 294 -39.46 -19.76 14.03
C PRO A 294 -39.24 -20.51 12.73
N LYS A 295 -40.38 -20.87 12.11
CA LYS A 295 -40.50 -21.35 10.74
C LYS A 295 -39.97 -20.29 9.77
N LYS A 296 -39.05 -20.67 8.89
CA LYS A 296 -39.07 -20.29 7.47
C LYS A 296 -38.31 -21.34 6.68
N GLY A 297 -38.99 -21.95 5.70
CA GLY A 297 -38.51 -23.12 4.98
C GLY A 297 -37.65 -22.82 3.76
N GLY A 298 -37.17 -23.90 3.14
CA GLY A 298 -36.79 -23.92 1.74
C GLY A 298 -35.50 -24.68 1.42
N ARG A 299 -35.63 -25.99 1.19
CA ARG A 299 -35.04 -26.79 0.09
C ARG A 299 -33.51 -26.93 -0.03
N ASN A 300 -33.05 -28.17 0.17
CA ASN A 300 -32.51 -29.11 -0.84
C ASN A 300 -31.16 -29.80 -0.51
N ASP A 301 -31.26 -31.14 -0.58
CA ASP A 301 -30.38 -32.15 -1.18
C ASP A 301 -29.01 -32.52 -0.58
N ASP A 302 -28.97 -33.77 -0.11
CA ASP A 302 -28.00 -34.84 -0.38
C ASP A 302 -26.48 -34.57 -0.29
N ALA A 303 -25.83 -35.30 0.63
CA ALA A 303 -24.99 -36.47 0.28
C ALA A 303 -23.97 -36.82 1.39
N ALA A 304 -23.75 -38.12 1.53
CA ALA A 304 -22.92 -38.79 2.52
C ALA A 304 -21.39 -38.67 2.31
N ASN A 305 -20.63 -38.82 3.40
CA ASN A 305 -19.39 -39.64 3.59
C ASN A 305 -18.71 -39.16 4.89
N SER A 306 -18.47 -39.97 5.92
CA SER A 306 -17.64 -41.18 6.10
C SER A 306 -16.11 -40.92 6.10
N VAL A 307 -15.42 -41.59 7.05
CA VAL A 307 -13.97 -41.79 7.28
C VAL A 307 -13.31 -40.77 8.24
N GLU A 308 -12.88 -41.11 9.46
CA GLU A 308 -11.80 -42.00 10.00
C GLU A 308 -10.40 -41.33 10.15
N THR A 309 -9.84 -41.49 11.35
CA THR A 309 -8.42 -41.56 11.78
C THR A 309 -7.54 -40.29 12.01
N SER A 310 -6.93 -40.31 13.21
CA SER A 310 -5.93 -39.44 13.88
C SER A 310 -4.50 -39.52 13.27
N PRO A 311 -3.38 -39.15 13.96
CA PRO A 311 -3.00 -37.99 14.82
C PRO A 311 -1.62 -37.36 14.42
N GLY A 312 -1.18 -36.26 15.08
CA GLY A 312 0.25 -36.08 15.41
C GLY A 312 0.90 -34.68 15.37
N ALA A 313 1.75 -34.44 16.41
CA ALA A 313 2.83 -33.44 16.61
C ALA A 313 2.41 -31.98 16.93
N GLN A 314 2.61 -31.45 18.15
CA GLN A 314 3.85 -31.02 18.85
C GLN A 314 4.62 -29.88 18.15
N SER A 315 4.53 -28.67 18.73
CA SER A 315 5.66 -27.78 19.06
C SER A 315 5.12 -26.40 19.45
N GLY A 316 5.14 -26.09 20.75
CA GLY A 316 4.83 -24.76 21.28
C GLY A 316 6.12 -23.94 21.43
N SER A 317 6.05 -22.68 21.02
CA SER A 317 7.06 -21.64 21.22
C SER A 317 6.46 -20.55 22.09
N ASP A 318 7.26 -19.99 23.00
CA ASP A 318 6.88 -18.93 23.94
C ASP A 318 6.48 -17.61 23.24
N PRO A 319 5.53 -16.81 23.80
CA PRO A 319 5.16 -15.51 23.26
C PRO A 319 5.96 -14.35 23.92
N PRO A 320 6.23 -13.24 23.22
CA PRO A 320 6.75 -12.03 23.83
C PRO A 320 5.63 -11.16 24.42
N GLN A 321 5.99 -10.44 25.48
CA GLN A 321 5.14 -9.50 26.21
C GLN A 321 4.82 -8.24 25.40
N LEU A 322 3.57 -7.78 25.52
CA LEU A 322 3.05 -6.56 24.93
C LEU A 322 2.93 -5.49 26.03
N GLU A 323 3.79 -4.49 25.98
CA GLU A 323 3.69 -3.28 26.81
C GLU A 323 2.70 -2.30 26.17
N ASN A 324 1.66 -1.95 26.92
CA ASN A 324 0.72 -0.88 26.60
C ASN A 324 1.29 0.45 27.10
N ASN A 325 1.57 1.39 26.19
CA ASN A 325 1.76 2.80 26.54
C ASN A 325 0.67 3.63 25.85
N ALA A 326 -0.26 4.15 26.66
CA ALA A 326 -1.20 5.19 26.30
C ALA A 326 -0.54 6.55 26.57
N THR A 327 -0.62 7.47 25.61
CA THR A 327 -0.32 8.88 25.82
C THR A 327 -1.45 9.73 25.25
N ASP A 328 -1.96 10.59 26.12
CA ASP A 328 -3.02 11.57 25.92
C ASP A 328 -2.74 12.56 24.78
N GLN A 329 -3.77 12.91 24.03
CA GLN A 329 -3.77 14.02 23.07
C GLN A 329 -4.67 15.15 23.57
N GLU A 330 -4.08 16.34 23.68
CA GLU A 330 -4.70 17.59 24.09
C GLU A 330 -5.70 18.13 23.06
N ASN A 331 -6.80 18.66 23.60
CA ASN A 331 -7.82 19.46 22.91
C ASN A 331 -7.29 20.87 22.59
N GLY A 332 -7.54 21.33 21.35
CA GLY A 332 -7.25 22.71 20.95
C GLY A 332 -8.03 23.14 19.70
N SER A 333 -9.35 23.27 19.82
CA SER A 333 -10.22 23.82 18.76
C SER A 333 -10.17 25.35 18.74
N LYS A 334 -9.92 25.96 17.58
CA LYS A 334 -10.15 27.39 17.33
C LYS A 334 -11.21 27.59 16.24
N GLU A 335 -12.25 28.32 16.64
CA GLU A 335 -13.31 28.94 15.85
C GLU A 335 -12.79 29.81 14.69
N LEU A 336 -13.41 29.67 13.52
CA LEU A 336 -13.69 30.78 12.59
C LEU A 336 -14.88 30.36 11.69
N GLN A 337 -16.08 30.90 11.96
CA GLN A 337 -17.18 30.95 10.99
C GLN A 337 -17.62 32.39 10.82
N GLY A 338 -17.44 32.92 9.61
CA GLY A 338 -17.85 34.24 9.18
C GLY A 338 -19.25 34.23 8.59
N SER A 339 -20.12 35.03 9.20
CA SER A 339 -21.24 35.81 8.68
C SER A 339 -21.80 35.53 7.28
N ASP A 340 -23.04 35.02 7.27
CA ASP A 340 -24.03 35.24 6.21
C ASP A 340 -24.92 36.44 6.58
N VAL A 341 -25.06 37.41 5.66
CA VAL A 341 -26.04 38.50 5.78
C VAL A 341 -26.83 38.63 4.48
N HIS A 342 -28.14 38.53 4.64
CA HIS A 342 -29.20 38.77 3.66
C HIS A 342 -29.14 40.15 2.98
N ALA A 343 -29.46 40.21 1.69
CA ALA A 343 -30.25 41.31 1.13
C ALA A 343 -31.12 40.83 -0.05
N LYS A 344 -32.39 41.24 -0.01
CA LYS A 344 -33.47 40.99 -0.98
C LYS A 344 -33.53 42.09 -2.05
N ALA A 345 -33.88 41.64 -3.26
CA ALA A 345 -34.86 42.19 -4.21
C ALA A 345 -34.78 43.65 -4.70
N THR A 346 -34.70 43.80 -6.03
CA THR A 346 -35.62 44.45 -7.00
C THR A 346 -34.86 44.41 -8.36
N GLY A 347 -35.40 44.27 -9.58
CA GLY A 347 -36.67 44.61 -10.20
C GLY A 347 -36.38 45.47 -11.47
N SER A 348 -37.03 45.15 -12.60
CA SER A 348 -37.00 45.80 -13.94
C SER A 348 -35.89 45.34 -14.90
N ASP A 349 -36.16 44.75 -16.06
CA ASP A 349 -37.03 45.09 -17.22
C ASP A 349 -36.32 45.95 -18.29
N GLY A 350 -36.44 45.51 -19.55
CA GLY A 350 -36.28 46.35 -20.74
C GLY A 350 -34.98 46.26 -21.56
N GLY A 351 -35.09 45.73 -22.79
CA GLY A 351 -34.60 46.45 -23.97
C GLY A 351 -33.29 46.01 -24.66
N VAL A 352 -33.44 45.31 -25.79
CA VAL A 352 -32.46 45.15 -26.89
C VAL A 352 -32.80 46.23 -27.97
N PRO A 353 -32.01 46.52 -29.03
CA PRO A 353 -30.55 46.64 -29.26
C PRO A 353 -30.17 48.06 -29.78
N VAL A 354 -28.89 48.37 -30.06
CA VAL A 354 -28.43 49.11 -31.27
C VAL A 354 -26.89 49.10 -31.38
N LYS A 355 -26.43 49.07 -32.64
CA LYS A 355 -25.07 49.07 -33.20
C LYS A 355 -24.30 50.38 -32.97
N GLU A 356 -22.97 50.29 -32.88
CA GLU A 356 -21.94 51.06 -33.64
C GLU A 356 -20.56 50.89 -32.99
N GLN A 357 -19.59 50.29 -33.69
CA GLN A 357 -18.38 50.94 -34.24
C GLN A 357 -17.53 51.74 -33.22
N LEU A 358 -16.28 51.28 -33.00
CA LEU A 358 -15.02 52.04 -33.25
C LEU A 358 -13.79 51.35 -32.60
N ILE A 359 -12.86 50.95 -33.47
CA ILE A 359 -11.42 51.28 -33.51
C ILE A 359 -10.43 50.88 -32.38
N SER A 360 -9.37 50.22 -32.87
CA SER A 360 -7.95 50.22 -32.47
C SER A 360 -7.46 49.36 -31.31
N GLY A 361 -6.40 48.62 -31.60
CA GLY A 361 -5.63 47.82 -30.66
C GLY A 361 -4.49 47.07 -31.36
N GLN A 362 -3.59 47.83 -31.96
CA GLN A 362 -2.37 47.40 -32.64
C GLN A 362 -1.40 46.77 -31.62
N GLY A 363 -0.98 45.53 -31.85
CA GLY A 363 0.01 44.83 -31.02
C GLY A 363 0.87 43.90 -31.86
N HIS A 364 2.09 44.36 -32.16
CA HIS A 364 3.07 43.69 -32.99
C HIS A 364 3.76 42.51 -32.28
N CYS A 365 4.00 41.46 -33.09
CA CYS A 365 5.22 40.64 -33.19
C CYS A 365 5.86 40.01 -31.94
N SER A 366 5.87 38.68 -31.91
CA SER A 366 7.12 37.90 -31.84
C SER A 366 6.92 36.50 -32.45
N LYS A 367 7.37 36.33 -33.68
CA LYS A 367 7.61 35.03 -34.33
C LYS A 367 8.99 34.54 -33.89
N MET A 368 9.07 33.39 -33.26
CA MET A 368 10.29 32.58 -33.20
C MET A 368 10.06 31.37 -34.09
N ALA A 369 10.76 31.36 -35.22
CA ALA A 369 10.87 30.20 -36.09
C ALA A 369 11.73 29.15 -35.39
N SER A 370 11.21 27.94 -35.21
CA SER A 370 12.02 26.77 -34.92
C SER A 370 12.01 25.88 -36.16
N SER A 371 13.19 25.81 -36.78
CA SER A 371 13.53 25.03 -37.95
C SER A 371 13.33 23.53 -37.71
N TYR A 372 12.58 22.91 -38.60
CA TYR A 372 12.52 21.47 -38.81
C TYR A 372 13.90 20.97 -39.28
N SER A 373 14.46 19.98 -38.60
CA SER A 373 15.44 19.07 -39.19
C SER A 373 14.81 17.68 -39.26
N ALA A 374 14.88 17.12 -40.44
CA ALA A 374 14.20 15.90 -40.85
C ALA A 374 15.01 14.66 -40.45
N ALA A 375 14.33 13.69 -39.84
CA ALA A 375 14.71 12.29 -39.89
C ALA A 375 13.40 11.49 -40.00
N ARG A 376 13.08 11.07 -41.22
CA ARG A 376 11.96 10.16 -41.52
C ARG A 376 12.50 8.74 -41.43
N ASP A 377 12.33 8.11 -40.28
CA ASP A 377 12.33 6.65 -40.21
C ASP A 377 10.92 6.17 -40.57
N ILE A 378 10.82 5.54 -41.73
CA ILE A 378 9.63 4.87 -42.23
C ILE A 378 9.57 3.52 -41.50
N ILE A 379 8.75 3.44 -40.44
CA ILE A 379 8.32 2.16 -39.91
C ILE A 379 7.13 1.73 -40.77
N ASP A 380 7.40 0.77 -41.64
CA ASP A 380 6.41 0.05 -42.43
C ASP A 380 5.58 -0.83 -41.47
N LEU A 381 4.41 -0.34 -41.07
CA LEU A 381 3.41 -1.16 -40.37
C LEU A 381 2.61 -1.90 -41.43
N CYS A 382 3.00 -3.15 -41.69
CA CYS A 382 2.18 -4.07 -42.48
C CYS A 382 0.90 -4.41 -41.70
N ASP A 383 -0.21 -3.80 -42.11
CA ASP A 383 -1.56 -4.27 -41.81
C ASP A 383 -1.81 -5.54 -42.65
N SER A 384 -1.72 -6.70 -42.00
CA SER A 384 -2.13 -7.99 -42.55
C SER A 384 -3.48 -8.38 -41.95
N ASP A 385 -4.55 -7.86 -42.53
CA ASP A 385 -5.89 -8.43 -42.41
C ASP A 385 -5.99 -9.61 -43.39
N ASP A 386 -6.00 -10.85 -42.90
CA ASP A 386 -6.46 -11.98 -43.73
C ASP A 386 -7.14 -13.08 -42.89
N GLU A 387 -8.40 -13.28 -43.27
CA GLU A 387 -9.29 -14.44 -43.16
C GLU A 387 -9.64 -15.10 -41.80
N THR A 388 -10.90 -14.83 -41.48
CA THR A 388 -11.86 -15.69 -40.77
C THR A 388 -11.92 -17.09 -41.40
N ASN A 389 -11.77 -18.16 -40.61
CA ASN A 389 -12.61 -19.36 -40.79
C ASN A 389 -12.78 -20.14 -39.48
N PRO A 390 -13.98 -20.68 -39.16
CA PRO A 390 -14.26 -21.37 -37.92
C PRO A 390 -14.28 -22.90 -38.09
N GLY A 391 -14.04 -23.61 -36.99
CA GLY A 391 -14.47 -25.01 -36.83
C GLY A 391 -13.38 -26.07 -36.98
N GLY A 392 -12.98 -26.65 -35.86
CA GLY A 392 -12.12 -27.83 -35.83
C GLY A 392 -11.98 -28.37 -34.41
N GLU A 393 -12.93 -29.20 -33.99
CA GLU A 393 -12.78 -30.05 -32.81
C GLU A 393 -11.50 -30.87 -32.93
N CYS A 394 -10.63 -30.84 -31.91
CA CYS A 394 -9.59 -31.84 -31.77
C CYS A 394 -9.48 -32.33 -30.33
N LYS A 395 -9.48 -33.66 -30.24
CA LYS A 395 -9.54 -34.46 -29.03
C LYS A 395 -8.20 -34.44 -28.28
N LYS A 396 -8.34 -34.62 -26.97
CA LYS A 396 -7.41 -35.22 -25.99
C LYS A 396 -6.16 -35.86 -26.59
N ASP A 397 -4.98 -35.47 -26.09
CA ASP A 397 -4.19 -36.36 -25.23
C ASP A 397 -3.01 -35.62 -24.55
N SER A 398 -2.76 -36.05 -23.31
CA SER A 398 -1.46 -36.25 -22.65
C SER A 398 -0.26 -35.41 -23.10
N LEU A 399 0.40 -34.71 -22.15
CA LEU A 399 1.77 -35.08 -21.72
C LEU A 399 2.43 -33.95 -20.88
N VAL A 400 2.81 -34.34 -19.65
CA VAL A 400 4.00 -33.90 -18.88
C VAL A 400 4.08 -32.47 -18.33
N ARG A 401 3.74 -32.43 -17.04
CA ARG A 401 4.23 -31.61 -15.94
C ARG A 401 5.78 -31.48 -15.96
N LEU A 402 6.30 -30.26 -16.16
CA LEU A 402 7.68 -29.91 -15.84
C LEU A 402 7.69 -28.88 -14.71
N THR A 403 7.98 -29.36 -13.49
CA THR A 403 8.35 -28.51 -12.36
C THR A 403 9.86 -28.29 -12.36
N PRO A 404 10.36 -27.05 -12.17
CA PRO A 404 11.78 -26.82 -11.99
C PRO A 404 12.23 -27.29 -10.60
N LYS A 405 13.11 -28.29 -10.56
CA LYS A 405 13.82 -28.75 -9.37
C LYS A 405 14.70 -27.62 -8.81
N ARG A 406 14.29 -27.00 -7.71
CA ARG A 406 15.18 -26.16 -6.89
C ARG A 406 16.10 -27.07 -6.06
N LYS A 407 17.39 -27.05 -6.39
CA LYS A 407 18.47 -27.63 -5.58
C LYS A 407 18.48 -26.96 -4.21
N ARG A 408 18.20 -27.75 -3.16
CA ARG A 408 18.61 -27.42 -1.78
C ARG A 408 20.13 -27.41 -1.74
N ARG A 409 20.69 -26.36 -1.14
CA ARG A 409 22.12 -26.20 -0.88
C ARG A 409 22.24 -26.36 0.63
N ASP A 410 22.92 -27.41 1.05
CA ASP A 410 23.27 -27.68 2.44
C ASP A 410 24.27 -26.60 2.91
N TYR A 411 24.01 -26.02 4.08
CA TYR A 411 24.95 -25.21 4.84
C TYR A 411 24.77 -25.63 6.31
N ASP A 412 25.37 -26.78 6.62
CA ASP A 412 25.87 -27.08 7.96
C ASP A 412 27.34 -26.60 8.00
N ASP A 413 27.83 -26.32 9.21
CA ASP A 413 29.17 -25.83 9.58
C ASP A 413 29.33 -24.30 9.60
N ILE A 414 29.19 -23.71 10.79
CA ILE A 414 30.25 -23.02 11.56
C ILE A 414 29.57 -22.56 12.88
N ILE A 415 29.74 -23.37 13.93
CA ILE A 415 29.62 -22.95 15.32
C ILE A 415 31.06 -22.93 15.85
N GLU A 416 31.63 -21.75 16.08
CA GLU A 416 32.77 -21.59 16.96
C GLU A 416 32.35 -20.76 18.19
N PRO A 417 32.73 -21.18 19.41
CA PRO A 417 32.38 -20.52 20.65
C PRO A 417 33.35 -19.38 20.95
N MET A 418 32.82 -18.19 21.22
CA MET A 418 33.65 -17.05 21.62
C MET A 418 33.53 -16.81 23.12
N ASP A 419 34.30 -17.58 23.88
CA ASP A 419 34.71 -17.24 25.25
C ASP A 419 35.86 -16.24 25.17
N GLN A 420 35.61 -14.96 25.47
CA GLN A 420 36.65 -14.05 25.96
C GLN A 420 36.08 -13.15 27.05
N VAL A 421 36.41 -13.55 28.28
CA VAL A 421 36.46 -12.73 29.49
C VAL A 421 37.39 -11.53 29.21
N LEU A 422 36.88 -10.31 29.38
CA LEU A 422 37.71 -9.14 29.60
C LEU A 422 37.19 -8.41 30.84
N GLU A 423 37.79 -8.77 31.97
CA GLU A 423 37.99 -7.88 33.10
C GLU A 423 38.80 -6.67 32.61
N LEU A 424 38.29 -5.46 32.84
CA LEU A 424 39.06 -4.23 32.69
C LEU A 424 38.81 -3.35 33.90
N ASP A 425 39.81 -3.39 34.79
CA ASP A 425 40.03 -2.44 35.87
C ASP A 425 40.45 -1.07 35.33
N SER A 426 39.96 -0.05 36.04
CA SER A 426 40.58 1.23 36.43
C SER A 426 41.85 1.68 35.68
N ASP A 427 41.82 2.88 35.08
CA ASP A 427 42.46 4.05 35.69
C ASP A 427 42.20 5.35 34.90
N ASP A 428 42.10 6.42 35.68
CA ASP A 428 41.82 7.81 35.37
C ASP A 428 43.05 8.48 34.74
N GLU A 429 43.05 8.77 33.43
CA GLU A 429 43.98 9.71 32.82
C GLU A 429 43.32 10.66 31.80
N SER A 430 43.54 11.94 32.06
CA SER A 430 43.18 13.13 31.29
C SER A 430 43.59 13.04 29.81
N CYS A 431 42.62 13.16 28.90
CA CYS A 431 42.89 13.27 27.46
C CYS A 431 42.28 14.55 26.88
N SER A 432 43.09 15.20 26.04
CA SER A 432 42.95 16.55 25.51
C SER A 432 41.74 16.75 24.58
N ASP A 433 41.27 18.00 24.47
CA ASP A 433 40.13 18.46 23.64
C ASP A 433 40.29 18.17 22.13
N SER A 434 41.47 17.73 21.67
CA SER A 434 41.73 17.37 20.27
C SER A 434 41.46 15.89 19.92
N ASP A 435 41.30 15.02 20.92
CA ASP A 435 40.97 13.61 20.71
C ASP A 435 39.45 13.37 20.58
N MET A 436 38.61 14.27 21.10
CA MET A 436 37.16 14.21 20.91
C MET A 436 36.76 14.44 19.46
N ASP A 437 37.44 15.33 18.72
CA ASP A 437 37.17 15.52 17.29
C ASP A 437 37.56 14.29 16.45
N ASN A 438 38.64 13.61 16.82
CA ASN A 438 39.07 12.37 16.16
C ASN A 438 38.21 11.16 16.56
N LEU A 439 37.70 11.13 17.81
CA LEU A 439 36.74 10.14 18.29
C LEU A 439 35.36 10.35 17.65
N VAL A 440 34.87 11.58 17.51
CA VAL A 440 33.63 11.92 16.79
C VAL A 440 33.78 11.62 15.30
N ALA A 441 34.94 11.90 14.69
CA ALA A 441 35.23 11.51 13.31
C ALA A 441 35.37 10.00 13.12
N ASN A 442 35.84 9.25 14.12
CA ASN A 442 35.94 7.78 14.08
C ASN A 442 34.61 7.08 14.41
N ILE A 443 33.77 7.65 15.26
CA ILE A 443 32.39 7.19 15.52
C ILE A 443 31.51 7.42 14.28
N ARG A 444 31.69 8.54 13.56
CA ARG A 444 31.06 8.75 12.24
C ARG A 444 31.57 7.81 11.14
N ARG A 445 32.80 7.28 11.27
CA ARG A 445 33.42 6.36 10.29
C ARG A 445 33.17 4.87 10.56
N LYS A 446 32.73 4.48 11.76
CA LYS A 446 32.18 3.14 12.02
C LYS A 446 30.71 3.08 11.58
N LYS A 447 30.44 3.24 10.28
CA LYS A 447 29.18 2.79 9.67
C LYS A 447 29.16 1.26 9.77
N VAL A 448 28.71 0.75 10.92
CA VAL A 448 28.23 -0.63 11.04
C VAL A 448 27.15 -0.74 9.98
N GLY A 449 27.36 -1.56 8.95
CA GLY A 449 26.48 -1.62 7.78
C GLY A 449 25.02 -1.64 8.22
N ARG A 450 24.28 -0.57 7.90
CA ARG A 450 22.89 -0.43 8.31
C ARG A 450 22.08 -1.46 7.54
N LYS A 451 21.79 -2.58 8.19
CA LYS A 451 20.96 -3.61 7.61
C LYS A 451 19.50 -3.20 7.78
N TRP A 452 18.94 -2.55 6.77
CA TRP A 452 17.51 -2.26 6.73
C TRP A 452 16.73 -3.56 6.48
N MET A 453 15.76 -3.85 7.36
CA MET A 453 14.94 -5.07 7.27
C MET A 453 13.59 -4.76 6.62
N ALA A 454 13.12 -3.51 6.73
CA ALA A 454 11.92 -3.01 6.09
C ALA A 454 12.11 -1.59 5.53
N GLY A 455 11.20 -1.16 4.65
CA GLY A 455 11.16 0.21 4.13
C GLY A 455 10.99 1.27 5.22
N ASP A 456 10.27 0.95 6.30
CA ASP A 456 10.05 1.85 7.44
C ASP A 456 11.36 2.17 8.20
N ASP A 457 12.29 1.21 8.28
CA ASP A 457 13.61 1.43 8.87
C ASP A 457 14.40 2.48 8.06
N MET A 458 14.27 2.40 6.74
CA MET A 458 14.92 3.32 5.80
C MET A 458 14.28 4.72 5.88
N LEU A 459 12.95 4.80 6.03
CA LEU A 459 12.24 6.07 6.28
C LEU A 459 12.74 6.76 7.55
N LYS A 460 12.88 6.01 8.65
CA LYS A 460 13.42 6.55 9.90
C LYS A 460 14.85 7.05 9.71
N ALA A 461 15.69 6.29 9.00
CA ALA A 461 17.06 6.71 8.71
C ALA A 461 17.13 7.98 7.84
N PHE A 462 16.23 8.16 6.87
CA PHE A 462 16.16 9.39 6.07
C PHE A 462 15.78 10.63 6.89
N SER A 463 15.00 10.47 7.96
CA SER A 463 14.69 11.60 8.85
C SER A 463 15.92 12.08 9.63
N GLU A 464 16.86 11.18 9.93
CA GLU A 464 18.03 11.42 10.78
C GLU A 464 19.30 11.78 9.98
N ASP A 465 19.49 11.21 8.79
CA ASP A 465 20.73 11.31 8.00
C ASP A 465 20.50 12.02 6.66
N ALA A 466 20.89 13.30 6.59
CA ALA A 466 20.78 14.11 5.37
C ALA A 466 21.71 13.63 4.25
N GLU A 467 22.87 13.07 4.58
CA GLU A 467 23.82 12.52 3.61
C GLU A 467 23.24 11.27 2.95
N LEU A 468 22.55 10.44 3.74
CA LEU A 468 21.81 9.28 3.23
C LEU A 468 20.69 9.70 2.25
N CYS A 469 19.96 10.78 2.54
CA CYS A 469 18.96 11.32 1.61
C CYS A 469 19.58 11.81 0.29
N MET A 470 20.73 12.48 0.35
CA MET A 470 21.46 12.91 -0.85
C MET A 470 21.92 11.71 -1.67
N ASN A 471 22.47 10.69 -1.02
CA ASN A 471 22.86 9.43 -1.66
C ASN A 471 21.68 8.67 -2.29
N ALA A 472 20.51 8.70 -1.66
CA ALA A 472 19.29 8.10 -2.19
C ALA A 472 18.84 8.76 -3.50
N VAL A 473 18.88 10.09 -3.58
CA VAL A 473 18.59 10.81 -4.83
C VAL A 473 19.59 10.44 -5.93
N CYS A 474 20.89 10.35 -5.60
CA CYS A 474 21.89 9.89 -6.55
C CYS A 474 21.65 8.45 -7.02
N ALA A 475 21.18 7.55 -6.14
CA ALA A 475 20.86 6.17 -6.49
C ALA A 475 19.69 6.07 -7.47
N LEU A 476 18.61 6.83 -7.25
CA LEU A 476 17.47 6.90 -8.17
C LEU A 476 17.89 7.46 -9.54
N TYR A 477 18.78 8.45 -9.56
CA TYR A 477 19.32 9.00 -10.80
C TYR A 477 20.18 7.99 -11.56
N ARG A 478 21.09 7.28 -10.89
CA ARG A 478 21.88 6.20 -11.50
C ARG A 478 20.97 5.15 -12.12
N GLN A 479 19.94 4.70 -11.40
CA GLN A 479 18.98 3.73 -11.92
C GLN A 479 18.28 4.25 -13.19
N GLN A 480 17.90 5.53 -13.23
CA GLN A 480 17.28 6.15 -14.40
C GLN A 480 18.23 6.22 -15.61
N VAL A 481 19.50 6.59 -15.38
CA VAL A 481 20.51 6.69 -16.45
C VAL A 481 20.86 5.31 -17.02
N PHE A 482 21.00 4.29 -16.16
CA PHE A 482 21.25 2.92 -16.60
C PHE A 482 20.05 2.32 -17.34
N ALA A 483 18.81 2.61 -16.90
CA ALA A 483 17.60 2.15 -17.58
C ALA A 483 17.45 2.78 -18.98
N ALA A 484 17.82 4.05 -19.16
CA ALA A 484 17.76 4.73 -20.46
C ALA A 484 18.67 4.11 -21.53
N ASN A 485 19.74 3.42 -21.13
CA ASN A 485 20.66 2.72 -22.02
C ASN A 485 20.22 1.28 -22.33
N SER A 486 19.21 0.76 -21.62
CA SER A 486 18.64 -0.57 -21.89
C SER A 486 17.41 -0.43 -22.79
N SER A 487 17.36 -1.20 -23.88
CA SER A 487 16.25 -1.17 -24.85
C SER A 487 14.90 -1.67 -24.29
N ASP A 488 14.88 -2.15 -23.05
CA ASP A 488 13.66 -2.61 -22.36
C ASP A 488 12.90 -1.44 -21.72
N LEU A 489 12.17 -0.70 -22.56
CA LEU A 489 11.34 0.47 -22.20
C LEU A 489 10.16 0.16 -21.24
N SER A 490 10.04 -1.04 -20.69
CA SER A 490 8.84 -1.51 -19.98
C SER A 490 8.86 -1.34 -18.46
N LYS A 491 9.94 -0.80 -17.87
CA LYS A 491 10.02 -0.55 -16.43
C LYS A 491 10.48 0.87 -16.18
N SER A 492 9.58 1.73 -15.68
CA SER A 492 9.90 3.07 -15.21
C SER A 492 10.75 3.03 -13.94
N GLN A 493 12.01 2.64 -14.11
CA GLN A 493 13.04 2.61 -13.06
C GLN A 493 13.61 4.02 -12.87
N GLY A 494 13.58 4.51 -11.63
CA GLY A 494 13.95 5.88 -11.24
C GLY A 494 12.77 6.76 -10.81
N PHE A 495 12.91 8.07 -11.04
CA PHE A 495 11.92 9.08 -10.67
C PHE A 495 10.59 8.91 -11.43
N SER A 496 9.49 9.31 -10.81
CA SER A 496 8.19 9.44 -11.50
C SER A 496 8.27 10.54 -12.57
N ASN A 497 7.33 10.55 -13.53
CA ASN A 497 7.27 11.59 -14.56
C ASN A 497 7.19 13.01 -13.97
N VAL A 498 6.54 13.17 -12.82
CA VAL A 498 6.39 14.47 -12.13
C VAL A 498 7.72 14.95 -11.55
N ASP A 499 8.51 14.05 -10.97
CA ASP A 499 9.78 14.38 -10.32
C ASP A 499 11.01 14.17 -11.21
N ALA A 500 10.84 13.67 -12.44
CA ALA A 500 11.96 13.29 -13.30
C ALA A 500 12.91 14.46 -13.58
N SER A 501 12.37 15.64 -13.90
CA SER A 501 13.18 16.83 -14.20
C SER A 501 13.85 17.40 -12.94
N SER A 502 13.13 17.45 -11.83
CA SER A 502 13.63 18.03 -10.58
C SER A 502 14.65 17.11 -9.89
N GLY A 503 14.35 15.80 -9.81
CA GLY A 503 15.25 14.79 -9.28
C GLY A 503 16.54 14.67 -10.08
N ARG A 504 16.47 14.75 -11.41
CA ARG A 504 17.66 14.80 -12.29
C ARG A 504 18.54 16.01 -11.98
N ALA A 505 17.97 17.21 -11.98
CA ALA A 505 18.73 18.44 -11.72
C ALA A 505 19.38 18.43 -10.32
N LEU A 506 18.69 17.86 -9.33
CA LEU A 506 19.20 17.71 -7.97
C LEU A 506 20.39 16.74 -7.93
N ALA A 507 20.26 15.57 -8.54
CA ALA A 507 21.33 14.57 -8.60
C ALA A 507 22.57 15.10 -9.34
N GLU A 508 22.39 15.77 -10.47
CA GLU A 508 23.49 16.38 -11.23
C GLU A 508 24.24 17.44 -10.40
N TYR A 509 23.52 18.25 -9.62
CA TYR A 509 24.13 19.21 -8.69
C TYR A 509 24.94 18.52 -7.58
N LEU A 510 24.44 17.40 -7.03
CA LEU A 510 25.08 16.64 -5.95
C LEU A 510 26.32 15.87 -6.39
N ILE A 511 26.30 15.36 -7.62
CA ILE A 511 27.38 14.57 -8.23
C ILE A 511 28.51 15.47 -8.74
N ASP A 512 28.21 16.73 -9.08
CA ASP A 512 29.19 17.75 -9.50
C ASP A 512 30.07 17.30 -10.68
N GLY A 513 29.48 16.55 -11.62
CA GLY A 513 30.17 16.06 -12.82
C GLY A 513 31.07 14.84 -12.61
N ASP A 514 30.98 14.16 -11.45
CA ASP A 514 31.71 12.92 -11.22
C ASP A 514 31.30 11.81 -12.23
N PRO A 515 32.27 11.21 -12.95
CA PRO A 515 31.99 10.22 -13.99
C PRO A 515 31.48 8.87 -13.45
N GLU A 516 31.67 8.59 -12.15
CA GLU A 516 31.15 7.40 -11.49
C GLU A 516 29.80 7.66 -10.80
N PHE A 517 29.23 8.87 -10.99
CA PHE A 517 27.98 9.30 -10.38
C PHE A 517 27.99 9.21 -8.85
N LYS A 518 29.17 9.38 -8.23
CA LYS A 518 29.32 9.39 -6.77
C LYS A 518 28.92 10.74 -6.18
N LEU A 519 28.39 10.72 -4.96
CA LEU A 519 28.10 11.95 -4.22
C LEU A 519 29.40 12.71 -3.94
N ARG A 520 29.54 13.94 -4.47
CA ARG A 520 30.74 14.77 -4.29
C ARG A 520 30.54 15.90 -3.30
N LYS A 521 29.34 16.45 -3.21
CA LYS A 521 29.04 17.54 -2.28
C LYS A 521 28.74 17.01 -0.90
N SER A 522 29.39 17.58 0.11
CA SER A 522 29.12 17.28 1.51
C SER A 522 27.83 17.97 1.98
N VAL A 523 27.19 17.44 3.02
CA VAL A 523 25.98 18.05 3.61
C VAL A 523 26.24 19.51 4.01
N LEU A 524 27.38 19.79 4.64
CA LEU A 524 27.76 21.14 5.09
C LEU A 524 27.93 22.13 3.93
N GLU A 525 28.48 21.66 2.80
CA GLU A 525 28.64 22.49 1.61
C GLU A 525 27.28 22.85 1.00
N VAL A 526 26.40 21.86 0.86
CA VAL A 526 25.06 22.06 0.30
C VAL A 526 24.22 22.93 1.22
N GLU A 527 24.24 22.70 2.53
CA GLU A 527 23.50 23.50 3.51
C GLU A 527 23.93 24.98 3.47
N LYS A 528 25.21 25.26 3.25
CA LYS A 528 25.75 26.62 3.15
C LYS A 528 25.36 27.33 1.85
N GLN A 529 25.33 26.61 0.72
CA GLN A 529 25.05 27.19 -0.59
C GLN A 529 23.55 27.24 -0.90
N ARG A 530 22.85 26.13 -0.60
CA ARG A 530 21.48 25.82 -1.04
C ARG A 530 20.78 24.88 -0.04
N PRO A 531 20.31 25.40 1.12
CA PRO A 531 19.61 24.58 2.12
C PRO A 531 18.32 23.96 1.58
N ASP A 532 17.70 24.58 0.56
CA ASP A 532 16.51 24.06 -0.15
C ASP A 532 16.75 22.68 -0.79
N VAL A 533 17.99 22.39 -1.17
CA VAL A 533 18.37 21.11 -1.78
C VAL A 533 18.27 19.97 -0.77
N ILE A 534 18.64 20.19 0.49
CA ILE A 534 18.58 19.15 1.53
C ILE A 534 17.13 18.76 1.80
N GLU A 535 16.23 19.75 1.89
CA GLU A 535 14.80 19.50 2.10
C GLU A 535 14.17 18.75 0.90
N GLN A 536 14.55 19.12 -0.33
CA GLN A 536 14.13 18.39 -1.53
C GLN A 536 14.66 16.96 -1.57
N CYS A 537 15.92 16.73 -1.14
CA CYS A 537 16.48 15.38 -1.03
C CYS A 537 15.70 14.54 -0.03
N LYS A 538 15.39 15.09 1.15
CA LYS A 538 14.57 14.40 2.16
C LYS A 538 13.19 14.06 1.63
N ARG A 539 12.52 15.02 0.98
CA ARG A 539 11.18 14.80 0.38
C ARG A 539 11.20 13.69 -0.67
N LEU A 540 12.19 13.68 -1.56
CA LEU A 540 12.32 12.63 -2.57
C LEU A 540 12.68 11.28 -1.92
N ALA A 541 13.64 11.23 -0.99
CA ALA A 541 14.00 10.00 -0.30
C ALA A 541 12.79 9.36 0.40
N THR A 542 11.98 10.15 1.10
CA THR A 542 10.73 9.71 1.72
C THR A 542 9.70 9.23 0.69
N ASN A 543 9.48 9.97 -0.40
CA ASN A 543 8.50 9.59 -1.41
C ASN A 543 8.87 8.32 -2.18
N TYR A 544 10.16 8.02 -2.30
CA TYR A 544 10.68 6.89 -3.07
C TYR A 544 11.29 5.78 -2.19
N HIS A 545 11.03 5.77 -0.88
CA HIS A 545 11.62 4.82 0.07
C HIS A 545 11.37 3.35 -0.30
N GLU A 546 10.19 2.99 -0.82
CA GLU A 546 9.91 1.63 -1.27
C GLU A 546 10.80 1.21 -2.45
N LYS A 547 11.01 2.11 -3.42
CA LYS A 547 11.89 1.85 -4.56
C LYS A 547 13.36 1.79 -4.12
N LEU A 548 13.76 2.67 -3.22
CA LEU A 548 15.12 2.69 -2.66
C LEU A 548 15.40 1.41 -1.86
N PHE A 549 14.42 0.93 -1.10
CA PHE A 549 14.51 -0.35 -0.41
C PHE A 549 14.64 -1.52 -1.40
N GLN A 550 13.95 -1.47 -2.54
CA GLN A 550 14.13 -2.44 -3.61
C GLN A 550 15.54 -2.41 -4.22
N ILE A 551 16.09 -1.22 -4.51
CA ILE A 551 17.47 -1.04 -5.00
C ILE A 551 18.48 -1.61 -4.01
N TYR A 552 18.27 -1.33 -2.72
CA TYR A 552 19.10 -1.86 -1.64
C TYR A 552 19.04 -3.40 -1.57
N CYS A 553 17.84 -3.98 -1.62
CA CYS A 553 17.65 -5.44 -1.55
C CYS A 553 18.19 -6.17 -2.78
N SER A 554 18.10 -5.56 -3.96
CA SER A 554 18.60 -6.17 -5.21
C SER A 554 20.12 -6.07 -5.33
N GLY A 555 20.76 -5.17 -4.58
CA GLY A 555 22.18 -4.88 -4.74
C GLY A 555 22.51 -4.23 -6.09
N GLU A 556 21.50 -3.67 -6.78
CA GLU A 556 21.65 -3.06 -8.11
C GLU A 556 22.61 -1.85 -8.10
N ASP A 557 22.68 -1.15 -6.96
CA ASP A 557 23.52 0.02 -6.80
C ASP A 557 24.56 -0.19 -5.67
N PRO A 558 25.80 -0.54 -6.01
CA PRO A 558 26.87 -0.73 -5.03
C PRO A 558 27.17 0.50 -4.18
N LEU A 559 26.93 1.71 -4.71
CA LEU A 559 27.21 2.96 -3.99
C LEU A 559 26.14 3.28 -2.95
N PHE A 560 24.91 2.78 -3.15
CA PHE A 560 23.83 2.91 -2.17
C PHE A 560 23.82 1.78 -1.14
N CYS A 561 24.27 0.58 -1.50
CA CYS A 561 24.31 -0.56 -0.60
C CYS A 561 25.47 -0.53 0.43
N GLN A 562 26.42 0.40 0.27
CA GLN A 562 27.57 0.58 1.15
C GLN A 562 27.36 1.63 2.27
N THR A 563 26.24 2.36 2.25
CA THR A 563 25.92 3.43 3.22
C THR A 563 25.12 2.95 4.40
#